data_AF-F0G7W8-F1
#
_entry.id   AF-F0G7W8-F1
#
_cell.length_a   1.000
_cell.length_b   1.000
_cell.length_c   1.000
_cell.angle_alpha   90.00
_cell.angle_beta   90.00
_cell.angle_gamma   90.00
#
_symmetry.space_group_name_H-M   'P 1'
#
loop_
_entity.id
_entity.type
_entity.pdbx_description
1 polymer ?
#
loop_
_entity_poly.entity_id
_entity_poly.type
_entity_poly.pdbx_seq_one_letter_code
_entity_poly.pdbx_strand_id
1 'polypeptide(L)'
;TTVAPARVAAPAANGGFERLADVPIYHADALVRRAGALHLTAAAKAANAAGLPAALFDKLGLKDGDAVRVRQGERTVQLPAVRDENLAETVVRVSAATPAGAALGSLSGELVVEKA
;
A
#
# COMPACT_ATOMS: atom_id res chain seq x y z
N THR A 1 2.05 26.06 23.02
CA THR A 1 0.96 25.10 23.22
C THR A 1 1.33 23.79 22.58
N THR A 2 1.66 22.78 23.39
CA THR A 2 2.06 21.46 22.91
C THR A 2 0.80 20.69 22.53
N VAL A 3 0.56 20.47 21.24
CA VAL A 3 -0.55 19.65 20.76
C VAL A 3 -0.14 18.19 20.92
N ALA A 4 -0.81 17.46 21.81
CA ALA A 4 -0.65 16.02 21.93
C ALA A 4 -1.06 15.35 20.60
N PRO A 5 -0.35 14.31 20.13
CA PRO A 5 -0.73 13.65 18.90
C PRO A 5 -2.11 13.01 19.08
N ALA A 6 -3.06 13.38 18.22
CA ALA A 6 -4.37 12.75 18.20
C ALA A 6 -4.19 11.28 17.80
N ARG A 7 -4.56 10.37 18.69
CA ARG A 7 -4.55 8.93 18.42
C ARG A 7 -5.75 8.63 17.52
N VAL A 8 -5.49 8.34 16.25
CA VAL A 8 -6.52 7.87 15.32
C VAL A 8 -7.11 6.58 15.90
N ALA A 9 -8.44 6.55 16.07
CA ALA A 9 -9.14 5.39 16.60
C ALA A 9 -8.92 4.18 15.69
N ALA A 10 -8.64 3.02 16.29
CA ALA A 10 -8.45 1.78 15.54
C ALA A 10 -9.75 1.37 14.83
N PRO A 11 -9.73 1.05 13.52
CA PRO A 11 -10.88 0.48 12.86
C PRO A 11 -11.15 -0.95 13.39
N ALA A 12 -12.39 -1.36 13.24
CA ALA A 12 -12.99 -2.50 13.92
C ALA A 12 -12.35 -3.87 13.59
N ALA A 13 -12.55 -4.80 14.52
CA ALA A 13 -12.01 -6.16 14.57
C ALA A 13 -12.56 -7.12 13.47
N ASN A 14 -12.65 -6.68 12.22
CA ASN A 14 -13.08 -7.49 11.08
C ASN A 14 -12.13 -7.33 9.88
N GLY A 15 -10.86 -7.71 10.02
CA GLY A 15 -9.96 -7.91 8.85
C GLY A 15 -9.66 -6.68 7.97
N GLY A 16 -10.08 -5.48 8.38
CA GLY A 16 -9.82 -4.22 7.71
C GLY A 16 -8.46 -3.64 8.10
N PHE A 17 -7.59 -3.44 7.12
CA PHE A 17 -6.31 -2.75 7.26
C PHE A 17 -6.46 -1.28 6.86
N GLU A 18 -5.76 -0.35 7.48
CA GLU A 18 -5.76 1.04 7.03
C GLU A 18 -4.80 1.21 5.84
N ARG A 19 -5.22 1.95 4.82
CA ARG A 19 -4.37 2.29 3.67
C ARG A 19 -3.32 3.34 4.05
N LEU A 20 -2.05 2.99 3.88
CA LEU A 20 -0.97 3.96 3.75
C LEU A 20 -0.72 4.25 2.25
N ALA A 21 -1.20 5.39 1.77
CA ALA A 21 -0.99 5.84 0.39
C ALA A 21 0.14 6.87 0.30
N ASP A 22 1.39 6.41 0.37
CA ASP A 22 2.55 7.25 0.13
C ASP A 22 2.59 7.78 -1.32
N VAL A 23 3.33 8.85 -1.54
CA VAL A 23 3.43 9.54 -2.83
C VAL A 23 4.83 9.35 -3.39
N PRO A 24 5.08 8.27 -4.17
CA PRO A 24 6.42 7.95 -4.66
C PRO A 24 6.89 8.94 -5.72
N ILE A 25 8.09 9.50 -5.51
CA ILE A 25 8.64 10.63 -6.28
C ILE A 25 8.68 10.37 -7.79
N TYR A 26 9.08 9.17 -8.23
CA TYR A 26 9.21 8.86 -9.66
C TYR A 26 7.88 8.60 -10.38
N HIS A 27 6.78 8.46 -9.64
CA HIS A 27 5.44 8.29 -10.21
C HIS A 27 4.61 9.57 -10.14
N ALA A 28 4.74 10.32 -9.05
CA ALA A 28 3.92 11.51 -8.80
C ALA A 28 4.41 12.76 -9.57
N ASP A 29 5.73 12.90 -9.76
CA ASP A 29 6.30 14.11 -10.35
C ASP A 29 6.12 14.12 -11.88
N ALA A 30 5.55 15.22 -12.39
CA ALA A 30 5.21 15.42 -13.80
C ALA A 30 6.42 15.41 -14.74
N LEU A 31 7.61 15.77 -14.26
CA LEU A 31 8.85 15.78 -15.05
C LEU A 31 9.40 14.36 -15.22
N VAL A 32 9.45 13.60 -14.13
CA VAL A 32 10.13 12.30 -14.10
C VAL A 32 9.20 11.11 -14.34
N ARG A 33 7.87 11.27 -14.26
CA ARG A 33 6.93 10.15 -14.49
C ARG A 33 7.02 9.51 -15.87
N ARG A 34 7.65 10.16 -16.85
CA ARG A 34 7.93 9.61 -18.20
C ARG A 34 9.38 9.15 -18.40
N ALA A 35 10.24 9.30 -17.40
CA ALA A 35 11.64 8.93 -17.48
C ALA A 35 11.82 7.42 -17.22
N GLY A 36 11.85 6.62 -18.27
CA GLY A 36 11.95 5.16 -18.17
C GLY A 36 13.12 4.67 -17.31
N ALA A 37 14.29 5.34 -17.37
CA ALA A 37 15.45 5.00 -16.55
C ALA A 37 15.18 5.10 -15.03
N LEU A 38 14.41 6.09 -14.58
CA LEU A 38 14.06 6.25 -13.17
C LEU A 38 13.04 5.20 -12.71
N HIS A 39 12.17 4.75 -13.61
CA HIS A 39 11.24 3.66 -13.34
C HIS A 39 11.91 2.29 -13.17
N LEU A 40 13.15 2.12 -13.64
CA LEU A 40 13.93 0.89 -13.45
C LEU A 40 14.60 0.80 -12.07
N THR A 41 14.62 1.89 -11.30
CA THR A 41 15.21 1.95 -9.95
C THR A 41 14.41 1.12 -8.94
N ALA A 42 15.06 0.71 -7.85
CA ALA A 42 14.41 -0.03 -6.77
C ALA A 42 13.25 0.76 -6.14
N ALA A 43 13.39 2.07 -5.96
CA ALA A 43 12.35 2.93 -5.41
C ALA A 43 11.09 2.96 -6.28
N ALA A 44 11.23 3.05 -7.61
CA ALA A 44 10.08 3.03 -8.51
C ALA A 44 9.41 1.65 -8.58
N LYS A 45 10.19 0.56 -8.49
CA LYS A 45 9.68 -0.81 -8.44
C LYS A 45 8.90 -1.08 -7.16
N ALA A 46 9.43 -0.66 -6.01
CA ALA A 46 8.76 -0.82 -4.71
C ALA A 46 7.38 -0.16 -4.67
N ALA A 47 7.23 1.01 -5.30
CA ALA A 47 5.96 1.72 -5.40
C ALA A 47 4.84 0.95 -6.14
N ASN A 48 5.20 -0.02 -6.98
CA ASN A 48 4.23 -0.85 -7.72
C ASN A 48 3.81 -2.13 -6.95
N ALA A 49 4.35 -2.35 -5.76
CA ALA A 49 4.00 -3.47 -4.90
C ALA A 49 3.14 -3.01 -3.71
N ALA A 50 2.33 -3.94 -3.19
CA ALA A 50 1.65 -3.75 -1.91
C ALA A 50 2.61 -4.12 -0.78
N GLY A 51 2.89 -3.17 0.12
CA GLY A 51 3.65 -3.44 1.34
C GLY A 51 2.73 -4.00 2.41
N LEU A 52 2.99 -5.22 2.89
CA LEU A 52 2.22 -5.86 3.94
C LEU A 52 3.04 -5.96 5.24
N PRO A 53 2.43 -5.76 6.42
CA PRO A 53 3.10 -5.98 7.67
C PRO A 53 3.42 -7.47 7.85
N ALA A 54 4.53 -7.78 8.53
CA ALA A 54 5.04 -9.15 8.66
C ALA A 54 3.97 -10.17 9.10
N ALA A 55 3.17 -9.81 10.12
CA ALA A 55 2.12 -10.68 10.63
C ALA A 55 1.05 -11.02 9.59
N LEU A 56 0.64 -10.07 8.73
CA LEU A 56 -0.33 -10.33 7.66
C LEU A 56 0.29 -11.17 6.54
N PHE A 57 1.51 -10.81 6.14
CA PHE A 57 2.23 -11.50 5.08
C PHE A 57 2.42 -13.00 5.41
N ASP A 58 2.83 -13.28 6.65
CA ASP A 58 3.03 -14.63 7.16
C ASP A 58 1.69 -15.38 7.33
N LYS A 59 0.63 -14.70 7.81
CA LYS A 59 -0.73 -15.27 7.92
C LYS A 59 -1.30 -15.69 6.56
N LEU A 60 -1.02 -14.94 5.51
CA LEU A 60 -1.46 -15.26 4.14
C LEU A 60 -0.55 -16.29 3.45
N GLY A 61 0.57 -16.69 4.08
CA GLY A 61 1.51 -17.67 3.54
C GLY A 61 2.06 -17.25 2.18
N LEU A 62 2.43 -15.97 2.05
CA LEU A 62 2.92 -15.38 0.81
C LEU A 62 4.44 -15.53 0.68
N LYS A 63 4.92 -15.51 -0.55
CA LYS A 63 6.32 -15.26 -0.91
C LYS A 63 6.43 -13.88 -1.55
N ASP A 64 7.62 -13.28 -1.49
CA ASP A 64 7.84 -11.97 -2.10
C ASP A 64 7.51 -12.00 -3.59
N GLY A 65 6.64 -11.09 -4.02
CA GLY A 65 6.14 -11.00 -5.39
C GLY A 65 4.84 -11.78 -5.65
N ASP A 66 4.33 -12.57 -4.70
CA ASP A 66 3.03 -13.23 -4.85
C ASP A 66 1.92 -12.19 -5.04
N ALA A 67 0.96 -12.50 -5.90
CA ALA A 67 -0.17 -11.61 -6.15
C ALA A 67 -1.14 -11.60 -4.96
N VAL A 68 -1.51 -10.40 -4.53
CA VAL A 68 -2.58 -10.16 -3.57
C VAL A 68 -3.66 -9.30 -4.19
N ARG A 69 -4.89 -9.57 -3.78
CA ARG A 69 -6.04 -8.74 -4.13
C ARG A 69 -6.30 -7.77 -2.99
N VAL A 70 -6.31 -6.49 -3.33
CA VAL A 70 -6.56 -5.40 -2.38
C VAL A 70 -7.85 -4.72 -2.79
N ARG A 71 -8.78 -4.59 -1.85
CA ARG A 71 -10.09 -3.96 -2.05
C ARG A 71 -10.26 -2.77 -1.11
N GLN A 72 -10.75 -1.65 -1.65
CA GLN A 72 -11.13 -0.44 -0.92
C GLN A 72 -12.54 -0.04 -1.35
N GLY A 73 -13.53 -0.24 -0.46
CA GLY A 73 -14.95 -0.12 -0.82
C GLY A 73 -15.31 -1.09 -1.96
N GLU A 74 -15.85 -0.54 -3.06
CA GLU A 74 -16.23 -1.29 -4.27
C GLU A 74 -15.08 -1.46 -5.29
N ARG A 75 -13.91 -0.90 -5.00
CA ARG A 75 -12.77 -0.89 -5.92
C ARG A 75 -11.76 -1.95 -5.54
N THR A 76 -11.25 -2.67 -6.53
CA THR A 76 -10.34 -3.79 -6.30
C THR A 76 -9.18 -3.74 -7.28
N VAL A 77 -7.98 -4.07 -6.81
CA VAL A 77 -6.76 -4.18 -7.62
C VAL A 77 -5.98 -5.43 -7.24
N GLN A 78 -5.15 -5.92 -8.15
CA GLN A 78 -4.18 -6.98 -7.87
C GLN A 78 -2.76 -6.47 -8.01
N LEU A 79 -1.92 -6.79 -7.03
CA LEU A 79 -0.55 -6.27 -6.93
C LEU A 79 0.37 -7.36 -6.40
N PRO A 80 1.66 -7.36 -6.77
CA PRO A 80 2.64 -8.16 -6.06
C PRO A 80 2.75 -7.67 -4.61
N ALA A 81 2.79 -8.59 -3.66
CA ALA A 81 3.01 -8.30 -2.25
C ALA A 81 4.50 -8.36 -1.91
N VAL A 82 4.92 -7.48 -1.02
CA VAL A 82 6.25 -7.50 -0.40
C VAL A 82 6.07 -7.34 1.10
N ARG A 83 6.85 -8.09 1.88
CA ARG A 83 6.92 -7.95 3.33
C ARG A 83 7.64 -6.64 3.72
N ASP A 84 6.97 -5.76 4.47
CA ASP A 84 7.57 -4.53 5.02
C ASP A 84 7.45 -4.54 6.55
N GLU A 85 8.57 -4.79 7.23
CA GLU A 85 8.65 -4.89 8.69
C GLU A 85 8.52 -3.55 9.41
N ASN A 86 8.59 -2.44 8.67
CA ASN A 86 8.45 -1.09 9.23
C ASN A 86 6.99 -0.64 9.28
N LEU A 87 6.05 -1.43 8.72
CA LEU A 87 4.63 -1.12 8.78
C LEU A 87 4.04 -1.55 10.13
N ALA A 88 3.13 -0.73 10.64
CA ALA A 88 2.28 -1.12 11.75
C ALA A 88 1.40 -2.32 11.35
N GLU A 89 1.09 -3.18 12.31
CA GLU A 89 0.38 -4.45 12.07
C GLU A 89 -0.99 -4.29 11.39
N THR A 90 -1.62 -3.12 11.50
CA THR A 90 -2.94 -2.82 10.95
C THR A 90 -2.88 -1.95 9.69
N VAL A 91 -1.70 -1.74 9.09
CA VAL A 91 -1.51 -0.83 7.96
C VAL A 91 -0.98 -1.57 6.75
N VAL A 92 -1.56 -1.31 5.58
CA VAL A 92 -1.09 -1.83 4.30
C VAL A 92 -0.69 -0.66 3.40
N ARG A 93 0.52 -0.69 2.84
CA ARG A 93 0.98 0.33 1.91
C ARG A 93 0.49 0.02 0.50
N VAL A 94 -0.27 0.94 -0.08
CA VAL A 94 -0.55 0.98 -1.52
C VAL A 94 -0.40 2.40 -2.01
N SER A 95 0.73 2.66 -2.66
CA SER A 95 1.12 4.00 -3.11
C SER A 95 0.06 4.68 -3.96
N ALA A 96 -0.09 5.99 -3.79
CA ALA A 96 -1.16 6.79 -4.40
C ALA A 96 -0.99 6.97 -5.92
N ALA A 97 0.23 7.30 -6.34
CA ALA A 97 0.52 7.80 -7.68
C ALA A 97 0.79 6.71 -8.73
N THR A 98 0.53 5.44 -8.40
CA THR A 98 0.69 4.31 -9.33
C THR A 98 -0.63 3.95 -10.00
N PRO A 99 -0.62 3.18 -11.12
CA PRO A 99 -1.86 2.73 -11.77
C PRO A 99 -2.82 2.01 -10.81
N ALA A 100 -2.25 1.23 -9.88
CA ALA A 100 -3.00 0.55 -8.82
C ALA A 100 -3.62 1.53 -7.82
N GLY A 101 -2.84 2.50 -7.35
CA GLY A 101 -3.32 3.52 -6.43
C GLY A 101 -4.47 4.35 -7.00
N ALA A 102 -4.35 4.71 -8.29
CA ALA A 102 -5.38 5.43 -9.03
C ALA A 102 -6.69 4.61 -9.15
N ALA A 103 -6.59 3.30 -9.32
CA ALA A 103 -7.75 2.41 -9.41
C ALA A 103 -8.47 2.22 -8.05
N LEU A 104 -7.78 2.26 -6.91
CA LEU A 104 -8.38 2.14 -5.58
C LEU A 104 -9.09 3.41 -5.07
N GLY A 105 -8.75 4.58 -5.60
CA GLY A 105 -9.41 5.84 -5.21
C GLY A 105 -8.84 6.48 -3.96
N SER A 106 -9.61 6.50 -2.86
CA SER A 106 -9.30 7.29 -1.66
C SER A 106 -7.92 6.98 -1.09
N LEU A 107 -7.17 8.02 -0.69
CA LEU A 107 -5.81 7.89 -0.16
C LEU A 107 -5.75 7.31 1.25
N SER A 108 -6.89 7.33 1.96
CA SER A 108 -7.05 6.74 3.28
C SER A 108 -8.34 5.93 3.34
N GLY A 109 -8.43 5.06 4.33
CA GLY A 109 -9.57 4.20 4.59
C GLY A 109 -9.23 2.73 4.62
N GLU A 110 -10.26 1.95 4.93
CA GLU A 110 -10.18 0.51 5.14
C GLU A 110 -9.89 -0.26 3.85
N LEU A 111 -8.96 -1.20 3.95
CA LEU A 111 -8.53 -2.15 2.96
C LEU A 111 -8.85 -3.56 3.42
N VAL A 112 -9.37 -4.36 2.50
CA VAL A 112 -9.42 -5.80 2.66
C VAL A 112 -8.36 -6.40 1.74
N VAL A 113 -7.52 -7.26 2.31
CA VAL A 113 -6.41 -7.91 1.60
C VAL A 113 -6.59 -9.41 1.65
N GLU A 114 -6.55 -10.05 0.49
CA GLU A 114 -6.64 -11.50 0.34
C GLU A 114 -5.59 -11.99 -0.66
N LYS A 115 -5.20 -13.25 -0.54
CA LYS A 115 -4.36 -13.90 -1.56
C LYS A 115 -5.16 -14.02 -2.86
N ALA A 116 -4.55 -13.63 -3.99
CA ALA A 116 -5.25 -13.49 -5.27
C ALA A 116 -5.75 -14.83 -5.85
#